data_AF-A0A1J3K2P0-F1
#
_entry.id   AF-A0A1J3K2P0-F1
#
_cell.length_a   1.000
_cell.length_b   1.000
_cell.length_c   1.000
_cell.angle_alpha   90.00
_cell.angle_beta   90.00
_cell.angle_gamma   90.00
#
_symmetry.space_group_name_H-M   'P 1'
#
loop_
_entity.id
_entity.type
_entity.pdbx_description
1 polymer ?
#
loop_
_entity_poly.entity_id
_entity_poly.type
_entity_poly.pdbx_seq_one_letter_code
_entity_poly.pdbx_strand_id
1 'polypeptide(L)'
;MEATALSAGFRPLLKPHGYKLPRSSSQKNSSSFVRCESSSGFNKPKPEGSIAITHRGSSFKTNVFEQARSVAGDSSSYDDTTAKTRSHVAEDKIGVLLLNLGGPETLNDVQPFLYNLFADPDIIRLPRPFQFLQGTIAKFISVVRAPKSKEGYAAIGGGSPLRKITDEQADAIKMALQAKNIAANVYVGMRYWFPFTEEAVQQIKKDKITRLVVLPLYPQYSISTTGSSIRVLQDLFRKDPYLAGVPVAIIQSWYQRRGYVTSMADLIKKELQNFSDPKEAMIFFSAHGVPVSYVENSGDPYQKQMEECIFLIMEELKARGVPNEHILAYQSRVGPVQWLKPYTDEVLVDLGKKGVKSLLAVPVSFVSEHIETLEEIDMEYRELALESGIENWGRVPALGLTPSFITDLADAVIESLPSAEAIWNPSAVVSEDSESSDAFNYIVKMFFGSILAFVLLLSPKMIDAFRNHLI
;
A
#
# COMPACT_ATOMS: atom_id res chain seq x y z
N MET A 1 -49.44 14.18 -32.40
CA MET A 1 -48.76 15.30 -31.73
C MET A 1 -47.30 14.86 -31.58
N GLU A 2 -46.49 14.85 -32.65
CA GLU A 2 -45.80 16.03 -33.25
C GLU A 2 -45.05 16.84 -32.17
N ALA A 3 -43.76 17.18 -32.25
CA ALA A 3 -42.74 17.18 -33.31
C ALA A 3 -41.36 17.23 -32.60
N THR A 4 -40.32 16.49 -33.03
CA THR A 4 -39.28 16.85 -34.01
C THR A 4 -38.27 17.92 -33.57
N ALA A 5 -37.02 17.45 -33.42
CA ALA A 5 -35.69 18.02 -33.67
C ALA A 5 -35.47 19.54 -33.85
N LEU A 6 -34.34 20.02 -33.33
CA LEU A 6 -33.37 20.82 -34.12
C LEU A 6 -31.96 20.80 -33.49
N SER A 7 -30.98 20.50 -34.34
CA SER A 7 -29.54 20.58 -34.11
C SER A 7 -28.98 21.90 -34.65
N ALA A 8 -27.94 22.46 -34.02
CA ALA A 8 -26.84 23.27 -34.58
C ALA A 8 -26.14 23.95 -33.38
N GLY A 9 -24.83 23.92 -33.16
CA GLY A 9 -23.71 24.00 -34.09
C GLY A 9 -23.14 25.41 -34.04
N PHE A 10 -22.13 25.69 -33.19
CA PHE A 10 -21.38 26.96 -33.24
C PHE A 10 -19.96 26.86 -32.64
N ARG A 11 -18.97 26.88 -33.54
CA ARG A 11 -17.63 27.51 -33.47
C ARG A 11 -17.24 27.77 -34.95
N PRO A 12 -16.28 28.64 -35.31
CA PRO A 12 -15.54 29.69 -34.58
C PRO A 12 -15.57 31.06 -35.30
N LEU A 13 -15.03 32.13 -34.68
CA LEU A 13 -14.59 33.33 -35.40
C LEU A 13 -13.24 33.84 -34.90
N LEU A 14 -12.41 34.24 -35.87
CA LEU A 14 -10.99 34.59 -35.80
C LEU A 14 -10.77 36.12 -35.96
N LYS A 15 -9.76 36.64 -35.23
CA LYS A 15 -8.73 37.65 -35.63
C LYS A 15 -9.18 39.12 -35.88
N PRO A 16 -8.25 40.10 -36.10
CA PRO A 16 -6.76 40.12 -36.00
C PRO A 16 -6.13 41.36 -35.30
N HIS A 17 -4.83 41.29 -35.00
CA HIS A 17 -3.73 42.29 -35.19
C HIS A 17 -2.52 41.79 -34.38
N GLY A 18 -1.24 41.80 -34.78
CA GLY A 18 -0.47 42.43 -35.85
C GLY A 18 0.93 42.77 -35.29
N TYR A 19 1.99 42.62 -36.11
CA TYR A 19 3.42 42.97 -35.89
C TYR A 19 4.31 41.94 -35.18
N LYS A 20 5.57 41.67 -35.57
CA LYS A 20 6.37 41.79 -36.82
C LYS A 20 7.68 41.02 -36.53
N LEU A 21 8.14 40.19 -37.46
CA LEU A 21 9.51 39.63 -37.47
C LEU A 21 10.50 40.64 -38.09
N PRO A 22 11.81 40.46 -37.83
CA PRO A 22 12.82 40.68 -38.87
C PRO A 22 13.65 39.44 -39.18
N ARG A 23 14.15 39.42 -40.42
CA ARG A 23 14.93 38.37 -41.09
C ARG A 23 16.44 38.46 -40.80
N SER A 24 17.05 37.28 -40.89
CA SER A 24 18.44 36.86 -41.18
C SER A 24 19.54 37.84 -41.64
N SER A 25 20.77 37.54 -41.19
CA SER A 25 22.02 37.50 -41.97
C SER A 25 23.05 36.65 -41.19
N SER A 26 23.32 35.39 -41.56
CA SER A 26 24.38 34.92 -42.47
C SER A 26 25.84 35.13 -42.01
N GLN A 27 26.53 33.98 -41.93
CA GLN A 27 27.95 33.70 -42.26
C GLN A 27 29.03 33.64 -41.16
N LYS A 28 29.58 32.40 -41.06
CA LYS A 28 30.99 31.97 -41.22
C LYS A 28 31.74 31.44 -39.98
N ASN A 29 32.15 30.18 -40.16
CA ASN A 29 33.44 29.55 -39.83
C ASN A 29 33.95 29.65 -38.39
N SER A 30 34.14 28.51 -37.72
CA SER A 30 35.36 27.71 -37.90
C SER A 30 35.33 26.45 -37.04
N SER A 31 35.75 25.36 -37.66
CA SER A 31 36.17 24.09 -37.07
C SER A 31 37.28 24.26 -36.03
N SER A 32 37.19 23.52 -34.92
CA SER A 32 38.37 22.96 -34.25
C SER A 32 37.99 21.66 -33.57
N PHE A 33 38.32 20.57 -34.25
CA PHE A 33 38.60 19.26 -33.67
C PHE A 33 39.56 19.43 -32.49
N VAL A 34 39.21 18.88 -31.32
CA VAL A 34 40.21 18.49 -30.32
C VAL A 34 40.08 16.99 -30.12
N ARG A 35 41.07 16.31 -30.69
CA ARG A 35 41.40 14.91 -30.53
C ARG A 35 42.30 14.83 -29.30
N CYS A 36 41.90 14.08 -28.28
CA CYS A 36 42.81 13.63 -27.23
C CYS A 36 42.93 12.11 -27.34
N GLU A 37 44.05 11.67 -27.91
CA GLU A 37 44.57 10.31 -27.78
C GLU A 37 45.87 10.36 -26.99
N SER A 38 46.18 9.19 -26.41
CA SER A 38 47.44 8.74 -25.80
C SER A 38 47.70 9.15 -24.34
N SER A 39 48.26 8.32 -23.45
CA SER A 39 48.44 6.86 -23.32
C SER A 39 49.33 6.63 -22.08
N SER A 40 49.25 5.43 -21.48
CA SER A 40 50.15 4.79 -20.49
C SER A 40 49.49 4.61 -19.11
N GLY A 41 49.49 3.45 -18.46
CA GLY A 41 50.10 2.15 -18.73
C GLY A 41 50.33 1.41 -17.39
N PHE A 42 49.92 0.13 -17.31
CA PHE A 42 50.23 -0.89 -16.28
C PHE A 42 49.67 -0.66 -14.85
N ASN A 43 48.99 -1.60 -14.16
CA ASN A 43 49.32 -3.02 -13.94
C ASN A 43 48.07 -3.86 -13.58
N LYS A 44 48.03 -5.13 -14.02
CA LYS A 44 47.08 -6.18 -13.57
C LYS A 44 47.63 -6.93 -12.35
N PRO A 45 46.76 -7.59 -11.57
CA PRO A 45 47.00 -8.97 -11.15
C PRO A 45 45.92 -9.95 -11.62
N LYS A 46 46.33 -11.20 -11.80
CA LYS A 46 45.57 -12.39 -12.23
C LYS A 46 44.48 -12.80 -11.22
N PRO A 47 43.43 -13.51 -11.65
CA PRO A 47 42.71 -14.45 -10.80
C PRO A 47 43.12 -15.90 -11.10
N GLU A 48 43.50 -16.65 -10.07
CA GLU A 48 43.51 -18.12 -10.05
C GLU A 48 42.27 -18.61 -9.29
N GLY A 49 41.70 -19.74 -9.72
CA GLY A 49 40.69 -20.47 -8.94
C GLY A 49 39.42 -20.86 -9.70
N SER A 50 39.54 -21.68 -10.73
CA SER A 50 38.45 -22.36 -11.41
C SER A 50 37.88 -23.52 -10.56
N ILE A 51 36.58 -23.47 -10.24
CA ILE A 51 35.80 -24.64 -9.82
C ILE A 51 34.63 -24.80 -10.79
N ALA A 52 34.65 -25.93 -11.51
CA ALA A 52 33.63 -26.33 -12.46
C ALA A 52 32.39 -26.88 -11.73
N ILE A 53 31.20 -26.41 -12.09
CA ILE A 53 29.93 -27.06 -11.72
C ILE A 53 29.36 -27.67 -13.00
N THR A 54 29.24 -28.99 -12.96
CA THR A 54 28.72 -29.85 -14.01
C THR A 54 27.19 -29.77 -14.08
N HIS A 55 26.68 -29.53 -15.29
CA HIS A 55 25.28 -29.75 -15.64
C HIS A 55 24.93 -31.25 -15.53
N ARG A 56 23.89 -31.59 -14.76
CA ARG A 56 23.15 -32.84 -14.93
C ARG A 56 21.71 -32.52 -15.32
N GLY A 57 21.43 -32.68 -16.61
CA GLY A 57 20.10 -33.04 -17.08
C GLY A 57 19.91 -34.54 -16.96
N SER A 58 18.71 -34.97 -16.59
CA SER A 58 18.29 -36.37 -16.71
C SER A 58 16.96 -36.42 -17.45
N SER A 59 17.06 -36.77 -18.73
CA SER A 59 15.98 -37.35 -19.52
C SER A 59 16.15 -38.86 -19.45
N PHE A 60 15.10 -39.61 -19.09
CA PHE A 60 15.07 -41.05 -19.37
C PHE A 60 13.69 -41.53 -19.81
N LYS A 61 13.76 -42.06 -21.03
CA LYS A 61 12.87 -42.88 -21.86
C LYS A 61 11.94 -43.87 -21.14
N THR A 62 10.72 -43.92 -21.69
CA THR A 62 9.95 -45.09 -22.15
C THR A 62 10.54 -46.48 -21.89
N ASN A 63 9.71 -47.37 -21.34
CA ASN A 63 9.62 -48.75 -21.78
C ASN A 63 8.21 -49.33 -21.60
N VAL A 64 7.86 -50.13 -22.60
CA VAL A 64 6.64 -50.90 -22.83
C VAL A 64 6.61 -52.12 -21.90
N PHE A 65 5.43 -52.48 -21.36
CA PHE A 65 5.03 -53.89 -21.28
C PHE A 65 3.49 -54.01 -21.30
N GLU A 66 3.06 -54.79 -22.27
CA GLU A 66 1.70 -55.19 -22.60
C GLU A 66 1.40 -56.49 -21.82
N GLN A 67 0.21 -56.61 -21.21
CA GLN A 67 -0.53 -57.88 -21.22
C GLN A 67 -1.98 -57.68 -20.75
N ALA A 68 -2.88 -57.85 -21.71
CA ALA A 68 -4.31 -58.04 -21.50
C ALA A 68 -4.62 -59.51 -21.16
N ARG A 69 -5.57 -59.74 -20.25
CA ARG A 69 -6.44 -60.92 -20.24
C ARG A 69 -7.82 -60.53 -19.74
N SER A 70 -8.83 -60.79 -20.58
CA SER A 70 -10.24 -60.80 -20.23
C SER A 70 -10.65 -62.16 -19.67
N VAL A 71 -11.51 -62.21 -18.66
CA VAL A 71 -12.55 -63.25 -18.52
C VAL A 71 -13.79 -62.59 -17.91
N ALA A 72 -14.94 -62.90 -18.50
CA ALA A 72 -16.26 -62.42 -18.13
C ALA A 72 -16.91 -63.28 -17.03
N GLY A 73 -17.82 -62.65 -16.28
CA GLY A 73 -18.99 -63.26 -15.64
C GLY A 73 -18.76 -64.03 -14.35
N ASP A 74 -19.29 -63.50 -13.24
CA ASP A 74 -20.40 -64.20 -12.59
C ASP A 74 -21.23 -63.27 -11.68
N SER A 75 -22.53 -63.51 -11.70
CA SER A 75 -23.56 -62.86 -10.89
C SER A 75 -23.63 -63.49 -9.50
N SER A 76 -23.69 -62.68 -8.44
CA SER A 76 -24.47 -63.07 -7.26
C SER A 76 -24.93 -61.84 -6.48
N SER A 77 -26.25 -61.78 -6.30
CA SER A 77 -26.96 -60.91 -5.39
C SER A 77 -26.65 -61.30 -3.96
N TYR A 78 -26.25 -60.35 -3.13
CA TYR A 78 -26.50 -60.41 -1.69
C TYR A 78 -26.91 -59.04 -1.17
N ASP A 79 -27.84 -59.14 -0.23
CA ASP A 79 -28.85 -58.18 0.14
C ASP A 79 -28.33 -57.02 1.01
N ASP A 80 -29.16 -55.99 1.04
CA ASP A 80 -29.08 -54.74 1.75
C ASP A 80 -28.81 -54.88 3.26
N THR A 81 -27.84 -54.11 3.76
CA THR A 81 -27.91 -53.53 5.10
C THR A 81 -27.05 -52.26 5.16
N THR A 82 -27.61 -51.19 4.61
CA THR A 82 -27.67 -49.87 5.25
C THR A 82 -26.82 -49.64 6.52
N ALA A 83 -25.60 -49.15 6.34
CA ALA A 83 -24.99 -48.15 7.22
C ALA A 83 -24.04 -47.27 6.40
N LYS A 84 -24.60 -46.50 5.47
CA LYS A 84 -23.90 -45.32 4.91
C LYS A 84 -23.76 -44.31 6.05
N THR A 85 -22.68 -44.43 6.82
CA THR A 85 -22.10 -43.30 7.54
C THR A 85 -21.64 -42.31 6.47
N ARG A 86 -22.58 -41.51 5.96
CA ARG A 86 -22.25 -40.23 5.34
C ARG A 86 -21.65 -39.42 6.48
N SER A 87 -20.33 -39.43 6.61
CA SER A 87 -19.65 -38.30 7.20
C SER A 87 -20.15 -37.09 6.44
N HIS A 88 -20.94 -36.24 7.11
CA HIS A 88 -21.15 -34.89 6.64
C HIS A 88 -19.76 -34.25 6.66
N VAL A 89 -19.02 -34.36 5.56
CA VAL A 89 -17.93 -33.43 5.28
C VAL A 89 -18.64 -32.10 5.18
N ALA A 90 -18.56 -31.30 6.25
CA ALA A 90 -19.12 -29.96 6.24
C ALA A 90 -18.51 -29.25 5.02
N GLU A 91 -19.37 -28.76 4.12
CA GLU A 91 -18.89 -28.02 2.95
C GLU A 91 -18.02 -26.86 3.42
N ASP A 92 -16.80 -26.78 2.89
CA ASP A 92 -15.88 -25.69 3.19
C ASP A 92 -16.47 -24.37 2.67
N LYS A 93 -16.84 -23.47 3.59
CA LYS A 93 -17.29 -22.12 3.29
C LYS A 93 -16.13 -21.16 3.46
N ILE A 94 -15.57 -20.72 2.33
CA ILE A 94 -14.40 -19.83 2.31
C ILE A 94 -14.85 -18.38 2.43
N GLY A 95 -14.24 -17.64 3.35
CA GLY A 95 -14.31 -16.20 3.45
C GLY A 95 -12.97 -15.55 3.11
N VAL A 96 -13.01 -14.36 2.53
CA VAL A 96 -11.85 -13.48 2.35
C VAL A 96 -12.18 -12.15 3.01
N LEU A 97 -11.40 -11.72 3.99
CA LEU A 97 -11.55 -10.44 4.66
C LEU A 97 -10.48 -9.47 4.14
N LEU A 98 -10.91 -8.45 3.39
CA LEU A 98 -10.07 -7.34 2.99
C LEU A 98 -9.94 -6.36 4.14
N LEU A 99 -8.71 -6.02 4.52
CA LEU A 99 -8.44 -5.02 5.56
C LEU A 99 -7.87 -3.75 4.93
N ASN A 100 -8.44 -2.60 5.26
CA ASN A 100 -7.95 -1.30 4.78
C ASN A 100 -8.21 -0.22 5.84
N LEU A 101 -7.71 0.99 5.63
CA LEU A 101 -7.74 2.08 6.61
C LEU A 101 -9.16 2.61 6.81
N GLY A 102 -9.90 2.69 5.71
CA GLY A 102 -11.14 3.45 5.61
C GLY A 102 -10.90 4.91 5.25
N GLY A 103 -11.97 5.66 5.11
CA GLY A 103 -11.92 7.10 4.89
C GLY A 103 -13.32 7.70 5.01
N PRO A 104 -13.43 8.98 5.40
CA PRO A 104 -14.71 9.64 5.60
C PRO A 104 -15.49 9.72 4.29
N GLU A 105 -16.76 9.34 4.29
CA GLU A 105 -17.62 9.36 3.09
C GLU A 105 -18.15 10.77 2.80
N THR A 106 -18.30 11.59 3.84
CA THR A 106 -18.73 12.98 3.74
C THR A 106 -17.85 13.91 4.57
N LEU A 107 -17.94 15.22 4.32
CA LEU A 107 -17.22 16.22 5.10
C LEU A 107 -17.59 16.24 6.59
N ASN A 108 -18.77 15.74 6.97
CA ASN A 108 -19.19 15.65 8.37
C ASN A 108 -18.47 14.51 9.10
N ASP A 109 -18.01 13.51 8.35
CA ASP A 109 -17.36 12.31 8.87
C ASP A 109 -15.88 12.52 9.19
N VAL A 110 -15.28 13.61 8.69
CA VAL A 110 -13.83 13.86 8.79
C VAL A 110 -13.35 13.90 10.24
N GLN A 111 -14.02 14.65 11.13
CA GLN A 111 -13.58 14.74 12.52
C GLN A 111 -13.77 13.40 13.27
N PRO A 112 -14.92 12.71 13.18
CA PRO A 112 -15.07 11.36 13.74
C PRO A 112 -14.04 10.35 13.22
N PHE A 113 -13.76 10.36 11.91
CA PHE A 113 -12.71 9.52 11.31
C PHE A 113 -11.34 9.81 11.91
N LEU A 114 -10.94 11.10 11.98
CA LEU A 114 -9.67 11.49 12.58
C LEU A 114 -9.59 11.13 14.07
N TYR A 115 -10.72 11.20 14.80
CA TYR A 115 -10.77 10.75 16.18
C TYR A 115 -10.42 9.27 16.28
N ASN A 116 -11.05 8.41 15.47
CA ASN A 116 -10.77 6.96 15.47
C ASN A 116 -9.30 6.67 15.11
N LEU A 117 -8.75 7.37 14.11
CA LEU A 117 -7.36 7.26 13.69
C LEU A 117 -6.38 7.59 14.83
N PHE A 118 -6.57 8.74 15.49
CA PHE A 118 -5.66 9.19 16.55
C PHE A 118 -5.92 8.50 17.91
N ALA A 119 -7.08 7.89 18.10
CA ALA A 119 -7.38 7.09 19.27
C ALA A 119 -6.66 5.72 19.25
N ASP A 120 -6.12 5.31 18.09
CA ASP A 120 -5.37 4.08 17.97
C ASP A 120 -3.98 4.20 18.64
N PRO A 121 -3.68 3.38 19.68
CA PRO A 121 -2.36 3.36 20.29
C PRO A 121 -1.25 2.95 19.30
N ASP A 122 -1.58 2.27 18.20
CA ASP A 122 -0.62 1.87 17.18
C ASP A 122 -0.28 2.98 16.18
N ILE A 123 -1.03 4.09 16.20
CA ILE A 123 -0.74 5.33 15.45
C ILE A 123 -0.07 6.36 16.36
N ILE A 124 -0.64 6.61 17.53
CA ILE A 124 -0.05 7.49 18.54
C ILE A 124 0.26 6.66 19.79
N ARG A 125 1.53 6.27 19.92
CA ARG A 125 2.02 5.49 21.08
C ARG A 125 2.34 6.40 22.25
N LEU A 126 1.38 6.57 23.16
CA LEU A 126 1.64 7.20 24.45
C LEU A 126 2.38 6.21 25.38
N PRO A 127 3.32 6.69 26.24
CA PRO A 127 3.90 5.85 27.26
C PRO A 127 2.82 5.25 28.17
N ARG A 128 3.00 4.00 28.63
CA ARG A 128 1.99 3.25 29.41
C ARG A 128 1.32 4.06 30.54
N PRO A 129 2.04 4.86 31.37
CA PRO A 129 1.41 5.65 32.43
C PRO A 129 0.40 6.68 31.93
N PHE A 130 0.49 7.11 30.67
CA PHE A 130 -0.35 8.15 30.07
C PHE A 130 -1.37 7.60 29.08
N GLN A 131 -1.47 6.28 28.92
CA GLN A 131 -2.38 5.67 27.95
C GLN A 131 -3.86 6.00 28.22
N PHE A 132 -4.23 6.27 29.49
CA PHE A 132 -5.57 6.73 29.85
C PHE A 132 -5.96 8.08 29.23
N LEU A 133 -4.97 8.89 28.78
CA LEU A 133 -5.20 10.17 28.11
C LEU A 133 -5.41 10.04 26.59
N GLN A 134 -5.27 8.84 26.02
CA GLN A 134 -5.31 8.61 24.57
C GLN A 134 -6.57 9.23 23.93
N GLY A 135 -7.76 8.95 24.47
CA GLY A 135 -9.02 9.47 23.92
C GLY A 135 -9.13 10.99 23.99
N THR A 136 -8.65 11.61 25.06
CA THR A 136 -8.65 13.07 25.21
C THR A 136 -7.71 13.73 24.22
N ILE A 137 -6.51 13.17 24.05
CA ILE A 137 -5.52 13.66 23.08
C ILE A 137 -6.04 13.46 21.65
N ALA A 138 -6.62 12.30 21.33
CA ALA A 138 -7.23 12.03 20.04
C ALA A 138 -8.37 13.01 19.71
N LYS A 139 -9.23 13.32 20.70
CA LYS A 139 -10.29 14.32 20.55
C LYS A 139 -9.73 15.72 20.27
N PHE A 140 -8.72 16.14 21.02
CA PHE A 140 -8.08 17.44 20.79
C PHE A 140 -7.44 17.53 19.39
N ILE A 141 -6.62 16.54 19.03
CA ILE A 141 -5.94 16.50 17.73
C ILE A 141 -6.95 16.45 16.59
N SER A 142 -7.99 15.61 16.67
CA SER A 142 -9.00 15.50 15.63
C SER A 142 -9.77 16.81 15.41
N VAL A 143 -10.15 17.53 16.47
CA VAL A 143 -10.82 18.83 16.35
C VAL A 143 -9.91 19.88 15.70
N VAL A 144 -8.64 19.92 16.09
CA VAL A 144 -7.66 20.88 15.53
C VAL A 144 -7.38 20.59 14.06
N ARG A 145 -7.29 19.31 13.66
CA ARG A 145 -6.94 18.92 12.28
C ARG A 145 -8.13 18.88 11.33
N ALA A 146 -9.34 18.70 11.85
CA ALA A 146 -10.54 18.54 11.03
C ALA A 146 -10.76 19.67 10.00
N PRO A 147 -10.56 20.97 10.29
CA PRO A 147 -10.76 22.02 9.30
C PRO A 147 -9.89 21.84 8.05
N LYS A 148 -8.57 21.69 8.21
CA LYS A 148 -7.65 21.46 7.08
C LYS A 148 -8.01 20.18 6.33
N SER A 149 -8.26 19.08 7.05
CA SER A 149 -8.63 17.82 6.40
C SER A 149 -9.96 17.90 5.65
N LYS A 150 -10.95 18.67 6.15
CA LYS A 150 -12.21 18.89 5.44
C LYS A 150 -12.02 19.66 4.15
N GLU A 151 -11.12 20.65 4.12
CA GLU A 151 -10.76 21.37 2.89
C GLU A 151 -10.16 20.41 1.86
N GLY A 152 -9.24 19.54 2.27
CA GLY A 152 -8.66 18.53 1.38
C GLY A 152 -9.70 17.54 0.85
N TYR A 153 -10.60 17.03 1.70
CA TYR A 153 -11.72 16.18 1.24
C TYR A 153 -12.70 16.93 0.34
N ALA A 154 -12.94 18.22 0.57
CA ALA A 154 -13.81 19.03 -0.27
C ALA A 154 -13.21 19.21 -1.67
N ALA A 155 -11.90 19.40 -1.77
CA ALA A 155 -11.18 19.55 -3.03
C ALA A 155 -11.29 18.31 -3.94
N ILE A 156 -11.39 17.11 -3.35
CA ILE A 156 -11.48 15.84 -4.09
C ILE A 156 -12.91 15.33 -4.31
N GLY A 157 -13.93 16.17 -4.04
CA GLY A 157 -15.34 15.83 -4.29
C GLY A 157 -16.20 15.58 -3.05
N GLY A 158 -15.71 15.88 -1.85
CA GLY A 158 -16.49 15.92 -0.62
C GLY A 158 -16.38 14.67 0.28
N GLY A 159 -15.55 13.70 -0.07
CA GLY A 159 -15.36 12.45 0.66
C GLY A 159 -14.27 11.57 0.05
N SER A 160 -13.88 10.52 0.76
CA SER A 160 -12.86 9.55 0.32
C SER A 160 -13.44 8.55 -0.68
N PRO A 161 -12.84 8.36 -1.87
CA PRO A 161 -13.27 7.31 -2.80
C PRO A 161 -12.80 5.91 -2.38
N LEU A 162 -11.93 5.80 -1.36
CA LEU A 162 -11.28 4.57 -0.93
C LEU A 162 -12.29 3.45 -0.66
N ARG A 163 -13.39 3.75 0.04
CA ARG A 163 -14.40 2.74 0.39
C ARG A 163 -15.05 2.14 -0.85
N LYS A 164 -15.52 3.00 -1.75
CA LYS A 164 -16.13 2.58 -3.02
C LYS A 164 -15.18 1.70 -3.84
N ILE A 165 -13.93 2.13 -3.99
CA ILE A 165 -12.91 1.36 -4.74
C ILE A 165 -12.63 0.02 -4.07
N THR A 166 -12.58 -0.02 -2.73
CA THR A 166 -12.35 -1.26 -1.98
C THR A 166 -13.51 -2.25 -2.15
N ASP A 167 -14.75 -1.76 -2.16
CA ASP A 167 -15.93 -2.60 -2.43
C ASP A 167 -15.89 -3.16 -3.86
N GLU A 168 -15.53 -2.32 -4.85
CA GLU A 168 -15.34 -2.77 -6.23
C GLU A 168 -14.19 -3.80 -6.37
N GLN A 169 -13.10 -3.63 -5.61
CA GLN A 169 -12.01 -4.61 -5.53
C GLN A 169 -12.48 -5.92 -4.92
N ALA A 170 -13.30 -5.88 -3.86
CA ALA A 170 -13.88 -7.07 -3.24
C ALA A 170 -14.71 -7.88 -4.24
N ASP A 171 -15.58 -7.20 -5.00
CA ASP A 171 -16.38 -7.83 -6.05
C ASP A 171 -15.52 -8.41 -7.17
N ALA A 172 -14.49 -7.68 -7.61
CA ALA A 172 -13.59 -8.13 -8.66
C ALA A 172 -12.75 -9.35 -8.22
N ILE A 173 -12.26 -9.37 -6.99
CA ILE A 173 -11.56 -10.53 -6.40
C ILE A 173 -12.51 -11.72 -6.29
N LYS A 174 -13.76 -11.50 -5.84
CA LYS A 174 -14.79 -12.55 -5.78
C LYS A 174 -15.02 -13.20 -7.15
N MET A 175 -15.17 -12.38 -8.19
CA MET A 175 -15.34 -12.87 -9.56
C MET A 175 -14.09 -13.62 -10.06
N ALA A 176 -12.89 -13.13 -9.74
CA ALA A 176 -11.63 -13.79 -10.11
C ALA A 176 -11.46 -15.16 -9.41
N LEU A 177 -11.85 -15.27 -8.13
CA LEU A 177 -11.87 -16.53 -7.39
C LEU A 177 -12.89 -17.52 -7.99
N GLN A 178 -14.09 -17.05 -8.33
CA GLN A 178 -15.12 -17.86 -8.98
C GLN A 178 -14.65 -18.39 -10.34
N ALA A 179 -13.98 -17.56 -11.14
CA ALA A 179 -13.40 -17.98 -12.43
C ALA A 179 -12.31 -19.06 -12.27
N LYS A 180 -11.70 -19.17 -11.09
CA LYS A 180 -10.73 -20.21 -10.70
C LYS A 180 -11.38 -21.38 -9.95
N ASN A 181 -12.71 -21.50 -10.00
CA ASN A 181 -13.51 -22.54 -9.32
C ASN A 181 -13.42 -22.52 -7.78
N ILE A 182 -13.14 -21.35 -7.19
CA ILE A 182 -13.15 -21.15 -5.74
C ILE A 182 -14.38 -20.33 -5.35
N ALA A 183 -15.35 -20.97 -4.71
CA ALA A 183 -16.52 -20.30 -4.17
C ALA A 183 -16.16 -19.65 -2.82
N ALA A 184 -15.99 -18.32 -2.82
CA ALA A 184 -15.69 -17.56 -1.62
C ALA A 184 -16.60 -16.32 -1.48
N ASN A 185 -16.91 -15.97 -0.23
CA ASN A 185 -17.48 -14.66 0.09
C ASN A 185 -16.34 -13.70 0.43
N VAL A 186 -16.41 -12.47 -0.08
CA VAL A 186 -15.42 -11.42 0.19
C VAL A 186 -16.08 -10.35 1.06
N TYR A 187 -15.39 -9.94 2.12
CA TYR A 187 -15.83 -8.97 3.11
C TYR A 187 -14.83 -7.83 3.18
N VAL A 188 -15.31 -6.64 3.54
CA VAL A 188 -14.48 -5.44 3.70
C VAL A 188 -14.54 -5.00 5.16
N GLY A 189 -13.38 -4.92 5.80
CA GLY A 189 -13.20 -4.41 7.16
C GLY A 189 -12.25 -3.22 7.15
N MET A 190 -12.76 -2.08 7.59
CA MET A 190 -12.00 -0.84 7.68
C MET A 190 -11.54 -0.62 9.12
N ARG A 191 -10.38 0.02 9.29
CA ARG A 191 -9.78 0.21 10.61
C ARG A 191 -10.36 1.41 11.36
N TYR A 192 -10.64 2.53 10.66
CA TYR A 192 -11.04 3.80 11.28
C TYR A 192 -12.33 4.41 10.73
N TRP A 193 -12.95 3.77 9.72
CA TRP A 193 -14.26 4.16 9.20
C TRP A 193 -15.12 2.94 8.90
N PHE A 194 -16.35 3.14 8.40
CA PHE A 194 -17.28 2.04 8.12
C PHE A 194 -16.95 1.30 6.80
N PRO A 195 -17.18 -0.03 6.74
CA PRO A 195 -17.67 -0.89 7.82
C PRO A 195 -16.49 -1.22 8.72
N PHE A 196 -16.60 -1.13 10.05
CA PHE A 196 -15.45 -1.52 10.85
C PHE A 196 -15.19 -3.03 10.74
N THR A 197 -13.99 -3.42 11.16
CA THR A 197 -13.56 -4.83 11.17
C THR A 197 -14.54 -5.69 11.97
N GLU A 198 -15.11 -5.12 13.03
CA GLU A 198 -16.15 -5.70 13.87
C GLU A 198 -17.40 -6.09 13.08
N GLU A 199 -17.96 -5.19 12.27
CA GLU A 199 -19.12 -5.47 11.42
C GLU A 199 -18.82 -6.55 10.39
N ALA A 200 -17.65 -6.50 9.75
CA ALA A 200 -17.22 -7.51 8.79
C ALA A 200 -17.14 -8.89 9.45
N VAL A 201 -16.58 -8.97 10.65
CA VAL A 201 -16.49 -10.19 11.45
C VAL A 201 -17.88 -10.72 11.86
N GLN A 202 -18.83 -9.85 12.22
CA GLN A 202 -20.21 -10.30 12.49
C GLN A 202 -20.86 -10.91 11.24
N GLN A 203 -20.61 -10.34 10.07
CA GLN A 203 -21.12 -10.89 8.82
C GLN A 203 -20.48 -12.25 8.47
N ILE A 204 -19.16 -12.41 8.67
CA ILE A 204 -18.43 -13.68 8.56
C ILE A 204 -19.08 -14.77 9.43
N LYS A 205 -19.44 -14.44 10.68
CA LYS A 205 -20.14 -15.35 11.59
C LYS A 205 -21.54 -15.71 11.09
N LYS A 206 -22.31 -14.71 10.66
CA LYS A 206 -23.67 -14.89 10.15
C LYS A 206 -23.71 -15.82 8.94
N ASP A 207 -22.73 -15.71 8.06
CA ASP A 207 -22.61 -16.54 6.86
C ASP A 207 -22.01 -17.94 7.13
N LYS A 208 -21.61 -18.18 8.39
CA LYS A 208 -21.04 -19.44 8.90
C LYS A 208 -19.78 -19.86 8.14
N ILE A 209 -18.89 -18.92 7.89
CA ILE A 209 -17.60 -19.17 7.24
C ILE A 209 -16.76 -20.16 8.05
N THR A 210 -16.26 -21.21 7.40
CA THR A 210 -15.50 -22.28 8.04
C THR A 210 -14.00 -22.19 7.78
N ARG A 211 -13.55 -21.33 6.86
CA ARG A 211 -12.14 -21.02 6.62
C ARG A 211 -12.01 -19.58 6.13
N LEU A 212 -11.07 -18.82 6.70
CA LEU A 212 -10.91 -17.39 6.40
C LEU A 212 -9.51 -17.09 5.85
N VAL A 213 -9.44 -16.24 4.83
CA VAL A 213 -8.19 -15.60 4.41
C VAL A 213 -8.29 -14.12 4.74
N VAL A 214 -7.28 -13.57 5.40
CA VAL A 214 -7.17 -12.14 5.73
C VAL A 214 -6.17 -11.53 4.77
N LEU A 215 -6.63 -10.58 3.96
CA LEU A 215 -5.86 -9.88 2.94
C LEU A 215 -5.90 -8.37 3.20
N PRO A 216 -4.93 -7.82 3.93
CA PRO A 216 -4.71 -6.39 4.01
C PRO A 216 -4.37 -5.82 2.63
N LEU A 217 -5.01 -4.72 2.25
CA LEU A 217 -4.77 -4.01 0.98
C LEU A 217 -3.56 -3.07 1.03
N TYR A 218 -2.58 -3.40 1.88
CA TYR A 218 -1.28 -2.76 1.96
C TYR A 218 -0.23 -3.75 1.42
N PRO A 219 0.48 -3.45 0.31
CA PRO A 219 1.48 -4.36 -0.22
C PRO A 219 2.62 -4.61 0.77
N GLN A 220 3.07 -3.56 1.46
CA GLN A 220 4.10 -3.58 2.48
C GLN A 220 3.47 -3.65 3.87
N TYR A 221 3.99 -4.52 4.73
CA TYR A 221 3.59 -4.58 6.13
C TYR A 221 4.13 -3.35 6.88
N SER A 222 3.26 -2.73 7.68
CA SER A 222 3.66 -1.85 8.78
C SER A 222 2.88 -2.19 10.04
N ILE A 223 3.48 -1.93 11.20
CA ILE A 223 2.86 -2.13 12.50
C ILE A 223 1.63 -1.22 12.66
N SER A 224 1.64 -0.01 12.08
CA SER A 224 0.55 0.96 12.14
C SER A 224 -0.63 0.66 11.20
N THR A 225 -0.44 -0.21 10.20
CA THR A 225 -1.47 -0.55 9.21
C THR A 225 -1.95 -1.99 9.37
N THR A 226 -1.27 -2.93 8.72
CA THR A 226 -1.55 -4.36 8.78
C THR A 226 -1.45 -4.89 10.21
N GLY A 227 -0.42 -4.48 10.96
CA GLY A 227 -0.25 -4.88 12.36
C GLY A 227 -1.42 -4.47 13.26
N SER A 228 -1.86 -3.21 13.17
CA SER A 228 -3.01 -2.70 13.95
C SER A 228 -4.29 -3.47 13.61
N SER A 229 -4.56 -3.67 12.32
CA SER A 229 -5.77 -4.35 11.86
C SER A 229 -5.80 -5.83 12.28
N ILE A 230 -4.66 -6.52 12.22
CA ILE A 230 -4.54 -7.91 12.70
C ILE A 230 -4.74 -8.00 14.21
N ARG A 231 -4.20 -7.06 15.01
CA ARG A 231 -4.38 -7.07 16.47
C ARG A 231 -5.86 -6.96 16.87
N VAL A 232 -6.61 -6.07 16.22
CA VAL A 232 -8.06 -5.97 16.42
C VAL A 232 -8.75 -7.28 16.08
N LEU A 233 -8.41 -7.88 14.92
CA LEU A 233 -8.97 -9.16 14.50
C LEU A 233 -8.66 -10.28 15.49
N GLN A 234 -7.42 -10.38 15.98
CA GLN A 234 -7.01 -11.37 16.97
C GLN A 234 -7.78 -11.24 18.29
N ASP A 235 -8.05 -10.00 18.73
CA ASP A 235 -8.85 -9.75 19.93
C ASP A 235 -10.32 -10.17 19.75
N LEU A 236 -10.91 -9.87 18.60
CA LEU A 236 -12.26 -10.31 18.24
C LEU A 236 -12.38 -11.84 18.19
N PHE A 237 -11.39 -12.51 17.59
CA PHE A 237 -11.35 -13.98 17.48
C PHE A 237 -11.16 -14.65 18.84
N ARG A 238 -10.31 -14.08 19.71
CA ARG A 238 -10.08 -14.60 21.07
C ARG A 238 -11.34 -14.54 21.94
N LYS A 239 -12.17 -13.50 21.76
CA LYS A 239 -13.36 -13.26 22.59
C LYS A 239 -14.59 -14.06 22.14
N ASP A 240 -14.53 -14.70 20.97
CA ASP A 240 -15.68 -15.36 20.37
C ASP A 240 -15.44 -16.87 20.16
N PRO A 241 -16.18 -17.76 20.86
CA PRO A 241 -15.96 -19.20 20.79
C PRO A 241 -16.10 -19.81 19.40
N TYR A 242 -16.96 -19.22 18.54
CA TYR A 242 -17.11 -19.71 17.18
C TYR A 242 -15.89 -19.35 16.33
N LEU A 243 -15.45 -18.09 16.40
CA LEU A 243 -14.30 -17.60 15.63
C LEU A 243 -12.97 -18.23 16.07
N ALA A 244 -12.82 -18.53 17.36
CA ALA A 244 -11.61 -19.17 17.88
C ALA A 244 -11.29 -20.51 17.19
N GLY A 245 -12.32 -21.22 16.69
CA GLY A 245 -12.19 -22.48 15.95
C GLY A 245 -12.06 -22.34 14.43
N VAL A 246 -12.21 -21.15 13.86
CA VAL A 246 -12.12 -20.93 12.41
C VAL A 246 -10.64 -20.87 12.01
N PRO A 247 -10.16 -21.75 11.11
CA PRO A 247 -8.82 -21.64 10.54
C PRO A 247 -8.70 -20.36 9.70
N VAL A 248 -7.63 -19.60 9.94
CA VAL A 248 -7.35 -18.33 9.27
C VAL A 248 -5.95 -18.33 8.69
N ALA A 249 -5.83 -17.97 7.41
CA ALA A 249 -4.56 -17.61 6.79
C ALA A 249 -4.44 -16.08 6.72
N ILE A 250 -3.32 -15.52 7.16
CA ILE A 250 -3.06 -14.07 7.11
C ILE A 250 -1.95 -13.80 6.11
N ILE A 251 -2.27 -13.04 5.06
CA ILE A 251 -1.28 -12.54 4.10
C ILE A 251 -0.68 -11.26 4.69
N GLN A 252 0.50 -11.37 5.31
CA GLN A 252 1.10 -10.24 6.04
C GLN A 252 1.60 -9.12 5.11
N SER A 253 2.16 -9.49 3.95
CA SER A 253 2.67 -8.57 2.93
C SER A 253 2.72 -9.28 1.58
N TRP A 254 2.66 -8.52 0.49
CA TRP A 254 2.61 -9.06 -0.87
C TRP A 254 3.23 -8.14 -1.94
N TYR A 255 4.05 -7.17 -1.52
CA TYR A 255 4.76 -6.22 -2.40
C TYR A 255 5.70 -6.86 -3.45
N GLN A 256 6.13 -8.10 -3.25
CA GLN A 256 7.01 -8.84 -4.17
C GLN A 256 6.24 -9.59 -5.25
N ARG A 257 4.90 -9.66 -5.15
CA ARG A 257 4.12 -10.50 -6.07
C ARG A 257 4.26 -10.00 -7.50
N ARG A 258 4.46 -10.95 -8.42
CA ARG A 258 4.74 -10.66 -9.82
C ARG A 258 3.64 -9.82 -10.45
N GLY A 259 2.36 -10.16 -10.23
CA GLY A 259 1.24 -9.44 -10.83
C GLY A 259 1.16 -7.99 -10.35
N TYR A 260 1.39 -7.74 -9.06
CA TYR A 260 1.54 -6.38 -8.52
C TYR A 260 2.69 -5.60 -9.18
N VAL A 261 3.90 -6.15 -9.19
CA VAL A 261 5.11 -5.50 -9.76
C VAL A 261 4.90 -5.20 -11.25
N THR A 262 4.40 -6.17 -12.02
CA THR A 262 4.16 -5.98 -13.46
C THR A 262 3.07 -4.95 -13.74
N SER A 263 2.02 -4.91 -12.92
CA SER A 263 0.92 -3.95 -13.09
C SER A 263 1.37 -2.52 -12.77
N MET A 264 2.20 -2.34 -11.73
CA MET A 264 2.82 -1.04 -11.44
C MET A 264 3.73 -0.60 -12.59
N ALA A 265 4.57 -1.51 -13.10
CA ALA A 265 5.44 -1.21 -14.25
C ALA A 265 4.63 -0.87 -15.52
N ASP A 266 3.48 -1.50 -15.76
CA ASP A 266 2.58 -1.16 -16.87
C ASP A 266 2.02 0.26 -16.73
N LEU A 267 1.53 0.63 -15.54
CA LEU A 267 1.00 1.96 -15.28
C LEU A 267 2.08 3.04 -15.39
N ILE A 268 3.27 2.81 -14.81
CA ILE A 268 4.40 3.75 -14.92
C ILE A 268 4.79 3.93 -16.39
N LYS A 269 4.98 2.84 -17.13
CA LYS A 269 5.35 2.89 -18.54
C LYS A 269 4.30 3.62 -19.38
N LYS A 270 3.02 3.41 -19.10
CA LYS A 270 1.92 4.10 -19.77
C LYS A 270 1.96 5.60 -19.49
N GLU A 271 2.10 6.01 -18.23
CA GLU A 271 2.08 7.43 -17.88
C GLU A 271 3.34 8.17 -18.36
N LEU A 272 4.49 7.50 -18.44
CA LEU A 272 5.69 8.08 -19.07
C LEU A 272 5.45 8.50 -20.53
N GLN A 273 4.53 7.84 -21.26
CA GLN A 273 4.23 8.19 -22.66
C GLN A 273 3.52 9.55 -22.80
N ASN A 274 3.00 10.11 -21.70
CA ASN A 274 2.37 11.44 -21.69
C ASN A 274 3.41 12.57 -21.65
N PHE A 275 4.69 12.27 -21.39
CA PHE A 275 5.78 13.22 -21.44
C PHE A 275 6.29 13.38 -22.88
N SER A 276 6.74 14.60 -23.23
CA SER A 276 7.30 14.87 -24.56
C SER A 276 8.60 14.10 -24.83
N ASP A 277 9.45 13.98 -23.81
CA ASP A 277 10.56 13.03 -23.79
C ASP A 277 10.41 12.07 -22.59
N PRO A 278 9.84 10.87 -22.81
CA PRO A 278 9.66 9.88 -21.76
C PRO A 278 10.95 9.43 -21.09
N LYS A 279 12.12 9.56 -21.72
CA LYS A 279 13.40 9.09 -21.16
C LYS A 279 14.03 10.08 -20.18
N GLU A 280 13.69 11.35 -20.29
CA GLU A 280 14.20 12.41 -19.42
C GLU A 280 13.37 12.61 -18.15
N ALA A 281 12.16 12.03 -18.08
CA ALA A 281 11.33 12.08 -16.88
C ALA A 281 11.96 11.26 -15.74
N MET A 282 12.13 11.87 -14.57
CA MET A 282 12.53 11.16 -13.37
C MET A 282 11.29 10.54 -12.70
N ILE A 283 11.41 9.28 -12.29
CA ILE A 283 10.36 8.57 -11.56
C ILE A 283 10.48 8.91 -10.06
N PHE A 284 9.43 9.49 -9.50
CA PHE A 284 9.39 9.92 -8.12
C PHE A 284 8.44 9.03 -7.32
N PHE A 285 8.97 8.07 -6.58
CA PHE A 285 8.16 7.24 -5.69
C PHE A 285 7.83 8.02 -4.42
N SER A 286 6.53 8.26 -4.20
CA SER A 286 6.02 8.85 -2.96
C SER A 286 5.38 7.75 -2.12
N ALA A 287 5.96 7.52 -0.94
CA ALA A 287 5.48 6.56 0.04
C ALA A 287 5.02 7.25 1.31
N HIS A 288 3.97 6.78 1.97
CA HIS A 288 3.59 7.32 3.28
C HIS A 288 4.75 7.14 4.27
N GLY A 289 5.13 8.19 4.99
CA GLY A 289 6.17 8.09 6.01
C GLY A 289 5.74 7.29 7.23
N VAL A 290 6.69 6.80 8.01
CA VAL A 290 6.43 6.30 9.36
C VAL A 290 7.41 6.92 10.36
N PRO A 291 7.08 7.01 11.66
CA PRO A 291 8.04 7.41 12.68
C PRO A 291 9.28 6.52 12.66
N VAL A 292 10.48 7.11 12.75
CA VAL A 292 11.75 6.37 12.77
C VAL A 292 11.78 5.33 13.90
N SER A 293 11.17 5.66 15.04
CA SER A 293 11.04 4.75 16.18
C SER A 293 10.30 3.44 15.87
N TYR A 294 9.45 3.40 14.85
CA TYR A 294 8.80 2.15 14.46
C TYR A 294 9.80 1.20 13.82
N VAL A 295 10.64 1.72 12.93
CA VAL A 295 11.69 0.93 12.26
C VAL A 295 12.79 0.56 13.25
N GLU A 296 13.35 1.54 13.97
CA GLU A 296 14.54 1.32 14.82
C GLU A 296 14.21 0.61 16.14
N ASN A 297 13.12 1.00 16.82
CA ASN A 297 12.82 0.49 18.16
C ASN A 297 11.81 -0.66 18.16
N SER A 298 10.93 -0.73 17.15
CA SER A 298 9.86 -1.75 17.08
C SER A 298 10.09 -2.81 16.00
N GLY A 299 11.16 -2.67 15.19
CA GLY A 299 11.48 -3.63 14.13
C GLY A 299 10.48 -3.63 12.96
N ASP A 300 9.82 -2.50 12.70
CA ASP A 300 8.87 -2.38 11.58
C ASP A 300 9.58 -2.61 10.23
N PRO A 301 9.18 -3.62 9.43
CA PRO A 301 9.85 -3.97 8.18
C PRO A 301 9.50 -3.01 7.02
N TYR A 302 8.56 -2.08 7.21
CA TYR A 302 7.98 -1.24 6.16
C TYR A 302 9.04 -0.58 5.26
N GLN A 303 10.06 0.05 5.83
CA GLN A 303 11.11 0.71 5.05
C GLN A 303 11.82 -0.27 4.10
N LYS A 304 12.25 -1.42 4.63
CA LYS A 304 12.97 -2.43 3.84
C LYS A 304 12.08 -3.01 2.74
N GLN A 305 10.83 -3.32 3.07
CA GLN A 305 9.86 -3.83 2.10
C GLN A 305 9.53 -2.78 1.02
N MET A 306 9.47 -1.50 1.38
CA MET A 306 9.25 -0.41 0.43
C MET A 306 10.42 -0.25 -0.54
N GLU A 307 11.66 -0.24 -0.02
CA GLU A 307 12.87 -0.13 -0.83
C GLU A 307 13.02 -1.34 -1.78
N GLU A 308 12.75 -2.56 -1.30
CA GLU A 308 12.78 -3.77 -2.13
C GLU A 308 11.64 -3.78 -3.16
N CYS A 309 10.44 -3.34 -2.80
CA CYS A 309 9.32 -3.17 -3.72
C CYS A 309 9.68 -2.28 -4.91
N ILE A 310 10.27 -1.11 -4.63
CA ILE A 310 10.71 -0.16 -5.65
C ILE A 310 11.83 -0.76 -6.49
N PHE A 311 12.78 -1.45 -5.87
CA PHE A 311 13.82 -2.17 -6.61
C PHE A 311 13.22 -3.16 -7.62
N LEU A 312 12.25 -3.99 -7.21
CA LEU A 312 11.59 -4.96 -8.10
C LEU A 312 10.83 -4.28 -9.25
N ILE A 313 10.10 -3.19 -8.96
CA ILE A 313 9.41 -2.39 -9.99
C ILE A 313 10.41 -1.80 -10.98
N MET A 314 11.53 -1.25 -10.50
CA MET A 314 12.55 -0.66 -11.35
C MET A 314 13.30 -1.70 -12.19
N GLU A 315 13.55 -2.90 -11.65
CA GLU A 315 14.13 -4.01 -12.43
C GLU A 315 13.19 -4.46 -13.55
N GLU A 316 11.88 -4.57 -13.28
CA GLU A 316 10.88 -4.88 -14.30
C GLU A 316 10.80 -3.78 -15.38
N LEU A 317 10.86 -2.50 -15.00
CA LEU A 317 10.90 -1.37 -15.94
C LEU A 317 12.16 -1.40 -16.82
N LYS A 318 13.34 -1.63 -16.24
CA LYS A 318 14.60 -1.77 -16.99
C LYS A 318 14.54 -2.93 -17.98
N ALA A 319 14.02 -4.08 -17.57
CA ALA A 319 13.82 -5.24 -18.44
C ALA A 319 12.91 -4.92 -19.64
N ARG A 320 12.02 -3.94 -19.50
CA ARG A 320 11.09 -3.44 -20.54
C ARG A 320 11.63 -2.26 -21.35
N GLY A 321 12.91 -1.90 -21.17
CA GLY A 321 13.55 -0.79 -21.89
C GLY A 321 13.19 0.59 -21.36
N VAL A 322 12.85 0.73 -20.07
CA VAL A 322 12.55 1.99 -19.39
C VAL A 322 13.66 2.28 -18.36
N PRO A 323 14.78 2.92 -18.76
CA PRO A 323 15.97 3.09 -17.92
C PRO A 323 15.94 4.41 -17.11
N ASN A 324 14.76 4.96 -16.84
CA ASN A 324 14.60 6.23 -16.16
C ASN A 324 15.25 6.20 -14.76
N GLU A 325 15.84 7.34 -14.38
CA GLU A 325 16.28 7.53 -12.99
C GLU A 325 15.07 7.58 -12.06
N HIS A 326 15.29 7.17 -10.81
CA HIS A 326 14.25 7.19 -9.79
C HIS A 326 14.77 7.68 -8.45
N ILE A 327 13.85 8.16 -7.63
CA ILE A 327 14.09 8.49 -6.23
C ILE A 327 12.86 8.13 -5.39
N LEU A 328 13.10 7.70 -4.15
CA LEU A 328 12.07 7.47 -3.14
C LEU A 328 12.08 8.64 -2.14
N ALA A 329 10.90 9.15 -1.80
CA ALA A 329 10.70 10.04 -0.68
C ALA A 329 9.44 9.66 0.12
N TYR A 330 9.39 10.15 1.35
CA TYR A 330 8.33 9.86 2.31
C TYR A 330 7.46 11.09 2.57
N GLN A 331 6.15 10.93 2.38
CA GLN A 331 5.13 11.98 2.50
C GLN A 331 4.39 11.96 3.86
N SER A 332 3.50 12.93 4.04
CA SER A 332 2.52 12.98 5.14
C SER A 332 3.08 12.91 6.56
N ARG A 333 4.28 13.47 6.81
CA ARG A 333 4.86 13.55 8.18
C ARG A 333 3.99 14.41 9.11
N VAL A 334 3.80 13.97 10.36
CA VAL A 334 2.99 14.72 11.33
C VAL A 334 3.63 14.82 12.71
N GLY A 335 3.44 15.98 13.35
CA GLY A 335 3.91 16.23 14.70
C GLY A 335 5.43 16.41 14.81
N PRO A 336 5.96 16.49 16.03
CA PRO A 336 7.35 16.86 16.28
C PRO A 336 8.33 15.66 16.27
N VAL A 337 7.83 14.43 16.13
CA VAL A 337 8.67 13.22 16.13
C VAL A 337 9.43 13.10 14.81
N GLN A 338 10.54 12.36 14.81
CA GLN A 338 11.30 12.13 13.58
C GLN A 338 10.62 11.06 12.72
N TRP A 339 10.41 11.39 11.45
CA TRP A 339 9.86 10.51 10.42
C TRP A 339 10.95 10.02 9.47
N LEU A 340 10.70 8.92 8.77
CA LEU A 340 11.57 8.40 7.72
C LEU A 340 11.89 9.48 6.67
N LYS A 341 13.14 9.49 6.24
CA LYS A 341 13.71 10.42 5.27
C LYS A 341 14.08 9.66 3.99
N PRO A 342 14.17 10.35 2.84
CA PRO A 342 14.03 11.81 2.69
C PRO A 342 12.56 12.26 2.62
N TYR A 343 12.28 13.52 2.98
CA TYR A 343 10.90 14.04 3.00
C TYR A 343 10.49 14.54 1.62
N THR A 344 9.26 14.23 1.19
CA THR A 344 8.75 14.57 -0.15
C THR A 344 8.86 16.07 -0.45
N ASP A 345 8.45 16.93 0.48
CA ASP A 345 8.52 18.38 0.34
C ASP A 345 9.96 18.89 0.14
N GLU A 346 10.91 18.40 0.92
CA GLU A 346 12.33 18.76 0.80
C GLU A 346 12.95 18.23 -0.50
N VAL A 347 12.62 17.00 -0.90
CA VAL A 347 13.13 16.39 -2.13
C VAL A 347 12.65 17.13 -3.37
N LEU A 348 11.37 17.51 -3.44
CA LEU A 348 10.82 18.24 -4.58
C LEU A 348 11.55 19.57 -4.81
N VAL A 349 11.80 20.31 -3.73
CA VAL A 349 12.59 21.55 -3.77
C VAL A 349 14.01 21.30 -4.26
N ASP A 350 14.67 20.25 -3.75
CA ASP A 350 16.03 19.91 -4.14
C ASP A 350 16.16 19.44 -5.59
N LEU A 351 15.18 18.67 -6.10
CA LEU A 351 15.13 18.25 -7.51
C LEU A 351 14.96 19.44 -8.44
N GLY A 352 14.07 20.37 -8.09
CA GLY A 352 13.89 21.61 -8.83
C GLY A 352 15.18 22.45 -8.89
N LYS A 353 15.87 22.62 -7.76
CA LYS A 353 17.18 23.30 -7.69
C LYS A 353 18.28 22.59 -8.51
N LYS A 354 18.23 21.26 -8.61
CA LYS A 354 19.14 20.47 -9.45
C LYS A 354 18.81 20.53 -10.94
N GLY A 355 17.72 21.18 -11.32
CA GLY A 355 17.31 21.38 -12.71
C GLY A 355 16.50 20.23 -13.29
N VAL A 356 15.93 19.33 -12.47
CA VAL A 356 15.01 18.30 -12.96
C VAL A 356 13.76 18.99 -13.51
N LYS A 357 13.42 18.71 -14.77
CA LYS A 357 12.31 19.36 -15.49
C LYS A 357 11.04 18.52 -15.59
N SER A 358 11.18 17.21 -15.54
CA SER A 358 10.07 16.27 -15.76
C SER A 358 10.03 15.27 -14.63
N LEU A 359 8.92 15.21 -13.90
CA LEU A 359 8.74 14.31 -12.77
C LEU A 359 7.44 13.52 -12.90
N LEU A 360 7.54 12.19 -12.81
CA LEU A 360 6.39 11.28 -12.74
C LEU A 360 6.26 10.74 -11.31
N ALA A 361 5.27 11.25 -10.57
CA ALA A 361 4.96 10.80 -9.22
C ALA A 361 4.29 9.41 -9.23
N VAL A 362 4.73 8.52 -8.36
CA VAL A 362 4.21 7.15 -8.21
C VAL A 362 3.76 6.93 -6.76
N PRO A 363 2.44 6.89 -6.48
CA PRO A 363 1.95 6.51 -5.17
C PRO A 363 2.12 5.00 -4.96
N VAL A 364 3.13 4.60 -4.19
CA VAL A 364 3.55 3.18 -4.08
C VAL A 364 3.09 2.49 -2.78
N SER A 365 2.60 3.25 -1.81
CA SER A 365 2.12 2.73 -0.51
C SER A 365 0.67 2.23 -0.53
N PHE A 366 -0.10 2.54 -1.58
CA PHE A 366 -1.54 2.26 -1.62
C PHE A 366 -1.99 1.80 -3.01
N VAL A 367 -3.06 1.00 -3.03
CA VAL A 367 -3.63 0.44 -4.26
C VAL A 367 -4.97 1.06 -4.67
N SER A 368 -5.45 2.05 -3.94
CA SER A 368 -6.70 2.76 -4.23
C SER A 368 -6.47 4.27 -4.14
N GLU A 369 -7.20 5.03 -4.94
CA GLU A 369 -7.20 6.48 -4.82
C GLU A 369 -7.78 6.89 -3.45
N HIS A 370 -7.17 7.92 -2.84
CA HIS A 370 -7.55 8.46 -1.54
C HIS A 370 -6.99 9.88 -1.40
N ILE A 371 -7.13 10.51 -0.24
CA ILE A 371 -6.73 11.91 -0.05
C ILE A 371 -5.26 12.16 -0.35
N GLU A 372 -4.36 11.24 -0.01
CA GLU A 372 -2.93 11.46 -0.23
C GLU A 372 -2.55 11.39 -1.72
N THR A 373 -3.35 10.74 -2.58
CA THR A 373 -3.10 10.74 -4.03
C THR A 373 -3.78 11.92 -4.71
N LEU A 374 -5.06 12.13 -4.42
CA LEU A 374 -5.91 13.09 -5.14
C LEU A 374 -5.74 14.54 -4.67
N GLU A 375 -5.29 14.75 -3.43
CA GLU A 375 -5.07 16.08 -2.88
C GLU A 375 -3.58 16.31 -2.64
N GLU A 376 -2.93 15.48 -1.82
CA GLU A 376 -1.54 15.73 -1.45
C GLU A 376 -0.60 15.65 -2.67
N ILE A 377 -0.67 14.58 -3.49
CA ILE A 377 0.17 14.46 -4.70
C ILE A 377 -0.33 15.33 -5.86
N ASP A 378 -1.62 15.27 -6.20
CA ASP A 378 -2.17 15.96 -7.39
C ASP A 378 -2.30 17.48 -7.21
N MET A 379 -2.34 17.98 -5.98
CA MET A 379 -2.49 19.40 -5.67
C MET A 379 -1.27 19.95 -4.91
N GLU A 380 -1.07 19.59 -3.63
CA GLU A 380 -0.04 20.22 -2.78
C GLU A 380 1.38 20.01 -3.35
N TYR A 381 1.75 18.77 -3.66
CA TYR A 381 3.08 18.44 -4.19
C TYR A 381 3.28 18.82 -5.64
N ARG A 382 2.22 18.75 -6.45
CA ARG A 382 2.27 19.27 -7.81
C ARG A 382 2.55 20.78 -7.81
N GLU A 383 1.89 21.55 -6.97
CA GLU A 383 2.13 22.99 -6.83
C GLU A 383 3.57 23.25 -6.37
N LEU A 384 4.02 22.60 -5.30
CA LEU A 384 5.39 22.73 -4.79
C LEU A 384 6.46 22.37 -5.84
N ALA A 385 6.23 21.31 -6.62
CA ALA A 385 7.12 20.88 -7.68
C ALA A 385 7.27 21.96 -8.77
N LEU A 386 6.15 22.52 -9.22
CA LEU A 386 6.12 23.57 -10.23
C LEU A 386 6.82 24.85 -9.73
N GLU A 387 6.54 25.26 -8.49
CA GLU A 387 7.20 26.40 -7.85
C GLU A 387 8.72 26.19 -7.69
N SER A 388 9.15 24.94 -7.52
CA SER A 388 10.56 24.57 -7.35
C SER A 388 11.33 24.51 -8.67
N GLY A 389 10.67 24.60 -9.83
CA GLY A 389 11.31 24.65 -11.15
C GLY A 389 11.15 23.39 -12.01
N ILE A 390 10.33 22.43 -11.57
CA ILE A 390 9.83 21.33 -12.41
C ILE A 390 8.79 21.92 -13.38
N GLU A 391 8.79 21.47 -14.63
CA GLU A 391 7.92 22.01 -15.69
C GLU A 391 6.84 21.01 -16.10
N ASN A 392 7.18 19.72 -16.13
CA ASN A 392 6.28 18.64 -16.52
C ASN A 392 6.03 17.74 -15.31
N TRP A 393 4.77 17.66 -14.90
CA TRP A 393 4.33 16.80 -13.81
C TRP A 393 3.33 15.78 -14.32
N GLY A 394 3.55 14.51 -13.97
CA GLY A 394 2.60 13.43 -14.17
C GLY A 394 2.43 12.65 -12.86
N ARG A 395 1.32 11.95 -12.73
CA ARG A 395 1.09 11.01 -11.62
C ARG A 395 0.59 9.68 -12.17
N VAL A 396 1.16 8.60 -11.65
CA VAL A 396 0.66 7.25 -11.88
C VAL A 396 -0.64 7.03 -11.08
N PRO A 397 -1.73 6.58 -11.72
CA PRO A 397 -2.95 6.24 -10.99
C PRO A 397 -2.68 5.10 -10.01
N ALA A 398 -3.43 5.06 -8.90
CA ALA A 398 -3.44 3.89 -8.05
C ALA A 398 -3.94 2.65 -8.84
N LEU A 399 -3.51 1.45 -8.45
CA LEU A 399 -3.83 0.21 -9.20
C LEU A 399 -5.34 -0.03 -9.38
N GLY A 400 -6.15 0.34 -8.40
CA GLY A 400 -7.60 0.21 -8.42
C GLY A 400 -8.03 -1.20 -8.81
N LEU A 401 -8.69 -1.32 -9.96
CA LEU A 401 -9.25 -2.56 -10.50
C LEU A 401 -8.41 -3.16 -11.65
N THR A 402 -7.12 -2.82 -11.74
CA THR A 402 -6.24 -3.34 -12.80
C THR A 402 -6.36 -4.87 -12.88
N PRO A 403 -6.76 -5.47 -14.03
CA PRO A 403 -7.14 -6.88 -14.08
C PRO A 403 -6.05 -7.87 -13.65
N SER A 404 -4.79 -7.60 -14.04
CA SER A 404 -3.64 -8.41 -13.64
C SER A 404 -3.38 -8.35 -12.13
N PHE A 405 -3.59 -7.19 -11.53
CA PHE A 405 -3.48 -7.00 -10.08
C PHE A 405 -4.59 -7.75 -9.33
N ILE A 406 -5.86 -7.61 -9.75
CA ILE A 406 -6.99 -8.34 -9.13
C ILE A 406 -6.79 -9.86 -9.24
N THR A 407 -6.36 -10.34 -10.41
CA THR A 407 -6.10 -11.76 -10.63
C THR A 407 -5.00 -12.26 -9.70
N ASP A 408 -3.93 -11.49 -9.52
CA ASP A 408 -2.80 -11.83 -8.64
C ASP A 408 -3.19 -11.83 -7.15
N LEU A 409 -4.08 -10.93 -6.72
CA LEU A 409 -4.65 -10.99 -5.36
C LEU A 409 -5.51 -12.24 -5.16
N ALA A 410 -6.31 -12.63 -6.15
CA ALA A 410 -7.06 -13.88 -6.08
C ALA A 410 -6.13 -15.10 -6.02
N ASP A 411 -5.01 -15.09 -6.75
CA ASP A 411 -3.98 -16.12 -6.66
C ASP A 411 -3.33 -16.15 -5.27
N ALA A 412 -3.02 -14.99 -4.68
CA ALA A 412 -2.52 -14.91 -3.30
C ALA A 412 -3.47 -15.56 -2.28
N VAL A 413 -4.77 -15.31 -2.44
CA VAL A 413 -5.81 -15.93 -1.60
C VAL A 413 -5.74 -17.45 -1.73
N ILE A 414 -5.74 -17.98 -2.96
CA ILE A 414 -5.72 -19.43 -3.22
C ILE A 414 -4.46 -20.08 -2.66
N GLU A 415 -3.30 -19.48 -2.90
CA GLU A 415 -2.00 -19.94 -2.40
C GLU A 415 -1.94 -19.98 -0.86
N SER A 416 -2.67 -19.09 -0.18
CA SER A 416 -2.71 -19.00 1.28
C SER A 416 -3.71 -19.96 1.96
N LEU A 417 -4.72 -20.46 1.24
CA LEU A 417 -5.75 -21.33 1.84
C LEU A 417 -5.18 -22.56 2.58
N PRO A 418 -4.13 -23.26 2.08
CA PRO A 418 -3.56 -24.40 2.77
C PRO A 418 -2.85 -24.08 4.09
N SER A 419 -2.46 -22.82 4.34
CA SER A 419 -1.79 -22.41 5.58
C SER A 419 -2.76 -21.88 6.64
N ALA A 420 -4.07 -22.02 6.41
CA ALA A 420 -5.07 -21.55 7.36
C ALA A 420 -5.06 -22.40 8.64
N GLU A 421 -4.78 -21.75 9.77
CA GLU A 421 -4.70 -22.37 11.10
C GLU A 421 -5.49 -21.55 12.12
N ALA A 422 -5.84 -22.12 13.27
CA ALA A 422 -6.53 -21.37 14.32
C ALA A 422 -5.64 -20.19 14.77
N ILE A 423 -6.15 -18.96 14.66
CA ILE A 423 -5.43 -17.72 15.02
C ILE A 423 -5.01 -17.70 16.50
N TRP A 424 -5.67 -18.47 17.35
CA TRP A 424 -5.37 -18.59 18.77
C TRP A 424 -5.22 -20.06 19.17
N ASN A 425 -4.06 -20.39 19.74
CA ASN A 425 -3.79 -21.68 20.36
C ASN A 425 -3.44 -21.46 21.85
N PRO A 426 -4.27 -21.87 22.81
CA PRO A 426 -4.03 -21.64 24.25
C PRO A 426 -2.70 -22.24 24.75
N SER A 427 -2.17 -23.25 24.05
CA SER A 427 -0.97 -23.98 24.45
C SER A 427 0.35 -23.22 24.21
N ALA A 428 0.34 -22.11 23.44
CA ALA A 428 1.56 -21.37 23.08
C ALA A 428 1.94 -20.24 24.06
N VAL A 429 1.11 -19.94 25.07
CA VAL A 429 1.25 -18.74 25.93
C VAL A 429 2.07 -18.98 27.20
N VAL A 430 2.53 -20.21 27.47
CA VAL A 430 3.14 -20.57 28.77
C VAL A 430 4.67 -20.36 28.82
N SER A 431 5.33 -19.93 27.75
CA SER A 431 6.81 -20.00 27.67
C SER A 431 7.59 -18.69 27.80
N GLU A 432 6.98 -17.52 27.99
CA GLU A 432 7.73 -16.26 28.07
C GLU A 432 7.21 -15.33 29.17
N ASP A 433 7.64 -15.58 30.41
CA ASP A 433 7.60 -14.60 31.50
C ASP A 433 8.79 -14.85 32.46
N SER A 434 9.96 -14.29 32.14
CA SER A 434 10.99 -13.98 33.14
C SER A 434 12.05 -13.03 32.55
N GLU A 435 12.09 -11.78 33.00
CA GLU A 435 13.26 -11.17 33.65
C GLU A 435 13.03 -9.66 33.89
N SER A 436 12.91 -9.30 35.18
CA SER A 436 12.82 -7.92 35.65
C SER A 436 13.99 -7.63 36.59
N SER A 437 14.96 -6.84 36.15
CA SER A 437 15.80 -6.05 37.09
C SER A 437 16.42 -4.76 36.49
N ASP A 438 16.41 -4.57 35.17
CA ASP A 438 16.99 -3.37 34.54
C ASP A 438 16.06 -2.14 34.44
N ALA A 439 14.78 -2.31 34.78
CA ALA A 439 13.78 -1.25 34.63
C ALA A 439 14.03 -0.04 35.56
N PHE A 440 14.60 -0.24 36.75
CA PHE A 440 14.71 0.83 37.75
C PHE A 440 15.76 1.89 37.40
N ASN A 441 16.89 1.47 36.80
CA ASN A 441 17.95 2.40 36.37
C ASN A 441 17.58 3.16 35.08
N TYR A 442 16.70 2.60 34.25
CA TYR A 442 16.15 3.29 33.08
C TYR A 442 15.11 4.36 33.48
N ILE A 443 14.31 4.07 34.51
CA ILE A 443 13.31 5.00 35.07
C ILE A 443 13.98 6.29 35.56
N VAL A 444 15.09 6.23 36.31
CA VAL A 444 15.75 7.44 36.83
C VAL A 444 16.31 8.35 35.73
N LYS A 445 16.75 7.79 34.59
CA LYS A 445 17.20 8.58 33.42
C LYS A 445 16.06 9.18 32.60
N MET A 446 14.88 8.57 32.57
CA MET A 446 13.68 9.12 31.90
C MET A 446 13.07 10.33 32.63
N PHE A 447 13.19 10.38 33.96
CA PHE A 447 12.49 11.37 34.78
C PHE A 447 13.09 12.80 34.74
N PHE A 448 14.34 12.98 34.31
CA PHE A 448 14.96 14.32 34.23
C PHE A 448 15.09 14.90 32.81
N GLY A 449 14.83 14.12 31.76
CA GLY A 449 14.96 14.57 30.37
C GLY A 449 13.67 15.04 29.69
N SER A 450 12.51 14.51 30.08
CA SER A 450 11.25 14.69 29.33
C SER A 450 10.29 15.75 29.90
N ILE A 451 10.43 16.13 31.18
CA ILE A 451 9.56 17.13 31.80
C ILE A 451 9.90 18.55 31.33
N LEU A 452 11.16 18.83 30.98
CA LEU A 452 11.56 20.16 30.49
C LEU A 452 11.12 20.43 29.04
N ALA A 453 11.03 19.39 28.20
CA ALA A 453 10.55 19.49 26.82
C ALA A 453 9.03 19.67 26.73
N PHE A 454 8.27 19.08 27.68
CA PHE A 454 6.81 19.20 27.71
C PHE A 454 6.33 20.56 28.25
N VAL A 455 7.07 21.18 29.17
CA VAL A 455 6.75 22.52 29.71
C VAL A 455 7.11 23.66 28.72
N LEU A 456 7.98 23.40 27.73
CA LEU A 456 8.34 24.38 26.69
C LEU A 456 7.43 24.37 25.44
N LEU A 457 6.46 23.46 25.36
CA LEU A 457 5.49 23.37 24.25
C LEU A 457 4.25 24.26 24.42
N LEU A 458 4.12 24.97 25.55
CA LEU A 458 3.12 26.00 25.74
C LEU A 458 3.77 27.37 25.58
N SER A 459 3.95 27.80 24.33
CA SER A 459 4.30 29.20 24.06
C SER A 459 3.20 30.12 24.63
N PRO A 460 3.52 31.33 25.12
CA PRO A 460 2.53 32.25 25.72
C PRO A 460 1.31 32.53 24.83
N LYS A 461 1.47 32.40 23.50
CA LYS A 461 0.40 32.57 22.50
C LYS A 461 -0.71 31.51 22.59
N MET A 462 -0.44 30.32 23.14
CA MET A 462 -1.45 29.27 23.37
C MET A 462 -2.29 29.53 24.64
N ILE A 463 -1.75 30.27 25.60
CA ILE A 463 -2.45 30.62 26.84
C ILE A 463 -3.42 31.79 26.61
N ASP A 464 -3.06 32.76 25.75
CA ASP A 464 -3.94 33.87 25.40
C ASP A 464 -5.18 33.42 24.59
N ALA A 465 -5.06 32.36 23.78
CA ALA A 465 -6.19 31.76 23.08
C ALA A 465 -7.20 31.08 24.05
N PHE A 466 -6.73 30.61 25.21
CA PHE A 466 -7.55 29.98 26.23
C PHE A 466 -8.40 30.99 27.04
N ARG A 467 -7.96 32.25 27.10
CA ARG A 467 -8.64 33.29 27.88
C ARG A 467 -9.85 33.92 27.16
N ASN A 468 -9.87 33.85 25.82
CA ASN A 468 -10.93 34.46 24.98
C ASN A 468 -12.08 33.50 24.62
N HIS A 469 -12.13 32.29 25.21
CA HIS A 469 -13.22 31.32 25.02
C HIS A 469 -13.92 30.93 26.33
N LEU A 470 -13.68 31.69 27.40
CA LEU A 470 -14.25 31.45 28.73
C LEU A 470 -14.95 32.69 29.35
N ILE A 471 -15.44 33.62 28.53
CA ILE A 471 -16.40 34.65 28.95
C ILE A 471 -17.57 34.68 27.98
#